data_AF-A0A9P1FPH2-F1
#
_entry.id   AF-A0A9P1FPH2-F1
#
_cell.length_a   1.000
_cell.length_b   1.000
_cell.length_c   1.000
_cell.angle_alpha   90.00
_cell.angle_beta   90.00
_cell.angle_gamma   90.00
#
_symmetry.space_group_name_H-M   'P 1'
#
loop_
_entity.id
_entity.type
_entity.pdbx_description
1 polymer ?
#
loop_
_entity_poly.entity_id
_entity_poly.type
_entity_poly.pdbx_seq_one_letter_code
_entity_poly.pdbx_strand_id
1 'polypeptide(L)'
;MELEGPNPSGVLVLGLNPGLQHILRLRVLDLGQVNRAEAHTLGVGGKGQNAAKAACAFGAFASAAFGASGASPCRVTVAQFLGGYTGEQIRQLQMQQGIEDITVMGATTRQFMTLVDYPRTGLPTISELITPSEPVSSAAADELLAKIVAAAPTFKGILLMGTWPNGTSRDFYLKAAKAAKAAKAAKAKTDGARGAWVLLDVAKPVQDVIDILDAGDVDIYKVNAMEICALMGFECKEGQISAEQINEAANKTLERFGGLSHLAITDGAKSAFLYSRESGNIRCIRYDLPEVECFNPIGAGDTMAGVLMASLCSDIAKDVEEAVHFGLAAASAKVKCEGEGGKFETAILVSIKDAIKTTVL
;
A
#
# COMPACT_ATOMS: atom_id res chain seq x y z
N MET A 1 -1.34 -34.32 1.77
CA MET A 1 -2.22 -33.14 1.81
C MET A 1 -1.62 -32.15 0.84
N GLU A 2 -2.06 -32.19 -0.41
CA GLU A 2 -1.62 -31.22 -1.42
C GLU A 2 -2.09 -29.84 -0.97
N LEU A 3 -1.16 -28.88 -0.89
CA LEU A 3 -1.49 -27.48 -0.66
C LEU A 3 -2.31 -27.02 -1.87
N GLU A 4 -3.63 -26.90 -1.72
CA GLU A 4 -4.48 -26.23 -2.70
C GLU A 4 -3.85 -24.88 -3.05
N GLY A 5 -3.62 -24.64 -4.34
CA GLY A 5 -3.06 -23.38 -4.82
C GLY A 5 -3.94 -22.17 -4.45
N PRO A 6 -3.44 -20.94 -4.63
CA PRO A 6 -4.16 -19.72 -4.24
C PRO A 6 -5.56 -19.66 -4.86
N ASN A 7 -6.56 -19.38 -4.02
CA ASN A 7 -7.98 -19.35 -4.39
C ASN A 7 -8.33 -17.98 -5.04
N PRO A 8 -8.94 -17.94 -6.24
CA PRO A 8 -9.03 -16.75 -7.12
C PRO A 8 -10.00 -15.61 -6.67
N SER A 9 -9.95 -15.14 -5.43
CA SER A 9 -10.94 -14.16 -4.91
C SER A 9 -10.37 -12.98 -4.11
N GLY A 10 -9.05 -12.83 -4.02
CA GLY A 10 -8.39 -11.88 -3.13
C GLY A 10 -7.50 -10.82 -3.79
N VAL A 11 -6.53 -10.35 -3.01
CA VAL A 11 -5.53 -9.36 -3.39
C VAL A 11 -4.12 -9.97 -3.34
N LEU A 12 -3.35 -9.77 -4.40
CA LEU A 12 -1.91 -10.06 -4.44
C LEU A 12 -1.12 -8.78 -4.20
N VAL A 13 -0.29 -8.77 -3.16
CA VAL A 13 0.57 -7.65 -2.82
C VAL A 13 2.01 -7.97 -3.16
N LEU A 14 2.63 -7.22 -4.06
CA LEU A 14 4.06 -7.33 -4.34
C LEU A 14 4.81 -6.51 -3.27
N GLY A 15 5.20 -7.20 -2.19
CA GLY A 15 6.00 -6.64 -1.09
C GLY A 15 7.43 -7.15 -1.17
N LEU A 16 8.17 -6.73 -2.19
CA LEU A 16 9.44 -7.36 -2.57
C LEU A 16 10.59 -7.10 -1.59
N ASN A 17 10.48 -6.15 -0.66
CA ASN A 17 11.55 -5.77 0.25
C ASN A 17 11.10 -5.73 1.73
N PRO A 18 10.69 -6.87 2.31
CA PRO A 18 10.25 -6.95 3.70
C PRO A 18 11.39 -6.61 4.68
N GLY A 19 11.03 -6.33 5.92
CA GLY A 19 11.98 -6.28 7.03
C GLY A 19 11.31 -6.62 8.35
N LEU A 20 12.07 -7.24 9.25
CA LEU A 20 11.64 -7.44 10.62
C LEU A 20 11.80 -6.11 11.37
N GLN A 21 10.70 -5.62 11.93
CA GLN A 21 10.61 -4.29 12.50
C GLN A 21 10.67 -4.36 14.03
N HIS A 22 11.59 -3.60 14.62
CA HIS A 22 11.66 -3.39 16.07
C HIS A 22 11.14 -1.99 16.38
N ILE A 23 9.99 -1.90 17.04
CA ILE A 23 9.42 -0.61 17.46
C ILE A 23 9.78 -0.40 18.92
N LEU A 24 10.59 0.62 19.19
CA LEU A 24 11.08 0.95 20.52
C LEU A 24 10.41 2.23 21.00
N ARG A 25 9.69 2.15 22.13
CA ARG A 25 9.17 3.32 22.82
C ARG A 25 10.25 3.90 23.71
N LEU A 26 10.57 5.17 23.51
CA LEU A 26 11.55 5.94 24.26
C LEU A 26 10.88 7.11 24.96
N ARG A 27 11.45 7.52 26.10
CA ARG A 27 11.04 8.73 26.81
C ARG A 27 11.78 9.98 26.37
N VAL A 28 13.03 9.83 25.95
CA VAL A 28 13.85 10.85 25.29
C VAL A 28 14.91 10.08 24.53
N LEU A 29 15.13 10.39 23.25
CA LEU A 29 16.31 9.95 22.52
C LEU A 29 17.48 10.89 22.81
N ASP A 30 18.43 10.42 23.63
CA ASP A 30 19.62 11.17 24.00
C ASP A 30 20.84 10.74 23.15
N LEU A 31 21.23 11.58 22.19
CA LEU A 31 22.28 11.27 21.24
C LEU A 31 23.66 11.19 21.94
N GLY A 32 24.38 10.10 21.67
CA GLY A 32 25.68 9.83 22.30
C GLY A 32 25.60 9.18 23.68
N GLN A 33 24.39 8.96 24.22
CA GLN A 33 24.17 8.25 25.48
C GLN A 33 23.59 6.85 25.29
N VAL A 34 23.61 6.05 26.35
CA VAL A 34 22.91 4.76 26.40
C VAL A 34 21.41 5.01 26.60
N ASN A 35 20.61 4.66 25.60
CA ASN A 35 19.16 4.78 25.64
C ASN A 35 18.54 3.42 25.98
N ARG A 36 17.52 3.41 26.86
CA ARG A 36 16.78 2.21 27.26
C ARG A 36 15.32 2.37 26.89
N ALA A 37 14.80 1.45 26.09
CA ALA A 37 13.41 1.44 25.70
C ALA A 37 12.49 1.08 26.87
N GLU A 38 11.38 1.80 27.00
CA GLU A 38 10.32 1.49 27.96
C GLU A 38 9.45 0.33 27.47
N ALA A 39 9.34 0.18 26.15
CA ALA A 39 8.64 -0.93 25.52
C ALA A 39 9.31 -1.30 24.19
N HIS A 40 9.20 -2.59 23.84
CA HIS A 40 9.63 -3.13 22.56
C HIS A 40 8.47 -3.92 21.95
N THR A 41 8.05 -3.53 20.75
CA THR A 41 7.12 -4.29 19.92
C THR A 41 7.86 -4.85 18.72
N LEU A 42 7.73 -6.16 18.49
CA LEU A 42 8.21 -6.81 17.28
C LEU A 42 7.09 -6.81 16.23
N GLY A 43 7.42 -6.47 15.00
CA GLY A 43 6.48 -6.44 13.88
C GLY A 43 7.14 -6.76 12.54
N VAL A 44 6.36 -6.63 11.48
CA VAL A 44 6.82 -6.81 10.10
C VAL A 44 6.57 -5.51 9.36
N GLY A 45 7.57 -4.98 8.67
CA GLY A 45 7.36 -3.82 7.82
C GLY A 45 7.95 -3.95 6.43
N GLY A 46 7.83 -2.86 5.69
CA GLY A 46 7.87 -2.85 4.23
C GLY A 46 6.51 -2.42 3.69
N LYS A 47 6.50 -1.63 2.61
CA LYS A 47 5.28 -1.02 2.08
C LYS A 47 4.22 -2.06 1.73
N GLY A 48 4.62 -3.13 1.03
CA GLY A 48 3.72 -4.23 0.70
C GLY A 48 3.22 -4.99 1.94
N GLN A 49 4.07 -5.19 2.94
CA GLN A 49 3.70 -5.88 4.18
C GLN A 49 2.69 -5.04 4.99
N ASN A 50 2.89 -3.73 5.07
CA ASN A 50 1.93 -2.82 5.70
C ASN A 50 0.58 -2.81 4.96
N ALA A 51 0.58 -2.77 3.63
CA ALA A 51 -0.65 -2.84 2.83
C ALA A 51 -1.36 -4.18 3.00
N ALA A 52 -0.63 -5.30 3.02
CA ALA A 52 -1.19 -6.63 3.24
C ALA A 52 -1.85 -6.76 4.63
N LYS A 53 -1.20 -6.26 5.68
CA LYS A 53 -1.78 -6.18 7.03
C LYS A 53 -3.07 -5.37 7.06
N ALA A 54 -3.06 -4.20 6.42
CA ALA A 54 -4.22 -3.32 6.36
C ALA A 54 -5.39 -3.98 5.61
N ALA A 55 -5.11 -4.60 4.47
CA ALA A 55 -6.10 -5.33 3.67
C ALA A 55 -6.72 -6.48 4.47
N CYS A 56 -5.90 -7.24 5.21
CA CYS A 56 -6.38 -8.35 6.02
C CYS A 56 -7.23 -7.87 7.21
N ALA A 57 -6.77 -6.85 7.94
CA ALA A 57 -7.50 -6.25 9.05
C ALA A 57 -8.87 -5.70 8.60
N PHE A 58 -8.91 -5.04 7.43
CA PHE A 58 -10.15 -4.57 6.84
C PHE A 58 -11.05 -5.72 6.38
N GLY A 59 -10.50 -6.77 5.76
CA GLY A 59 -11.27 -7.94 5.33
C GLY A 59 -11.95 -8.66 6.50
N ALA A 60 -11.26 -8.78 7.64
CA ALA A 60 -11.82 -9.34 8.87
C ALA A 60 -12.94 -8.45 9.45
N PHE A 61 -12.71 -7.14 9.53
CA PHE A 61 -13.73 -6.16 9.91
C PHE A 61 -14.96 -6.26 9.02
N ALA A 62 -14.76 -6.25 7.71
CA ALA A 62 -15.84 -6.24 6.76
C ALA A 62 -16.66 -7.52 6.78
N SER A 63 -16.01 -8.67 6.98
CA SER A 63 -16.70 -9.94 7.14
C SER A 63 -17.61 -9.92 8.38
N ALA A 64 -17.17 -9.27 9.48
CA ALA A 64 -17.98 -9.11 10.69
C ALA A 64 -19.11 -8.06 10.53
N ALA A 65 -18.83 -6.93 9.87
CA ALA A 65 -19.75 -5.81 9.74
C ALA A 65 -20.77 -5.98 8.59
N PHE A 66 -20.38 -6.65 7.50
CA PHE A 66 -21.13 -6.77 6.25
C PHE A 66 -21.32 -8.22 5.79
N GLY A 67 -20.92 -9.22 6.57
CA GLY A 67 -20.97 -10.64 6.15
C GLY A 67 -22.36 -11.16 5.81
N ALA A 68 -23.42 -10.55 6.36
CA ALA A 68 -24.81 -10.89 6.02
C ALA A 68 -25.27 -10.34 4.66
N SER A 69 -24.56 -9.35 4.07
CA SER A 69 -24.94 -8.69 2.82
C SER A 69 -24.23 -9.24 1.58
N GLY A 70 -23.61 -10.43 1.66
CA GLY A 70 -22.98 -11.10 0.52
C GLY A 70 -21.55 -10.63 0.19
N ALA A 71 -20.87 -9.96 1.13
CA ALA A 71 -19.47 -9.57 0.97
C ALA A 71 -18.58 -10.82 0.78
N SER A 72 -17.71 -10.81 -0.24
CA SER A 72 -16.76 -11.90 -0.46
C SER A 72 -15.55 -11.76 0.46
N PRO A 73 -15.07 -12.84 1.11
CA PRO A 73 -13.86 -12.77 1.92
C PRO A 73 -12.66 -12.39 1.05
N CYS A 74 -11.98 -11.29 1.39
CA CYS A 74 -10.76 -10.87 0.70
C CYS A 74 -9.55 -11.59 1.29
N ARG A 75 -9.14 -12.69 0.65
CA ARG A 75 -7.84 -13.31 0.93
C ARG A 75 -6.72 -12.36 0.52
N VAL A 76 -5.64 -12.36 1.28
CA VAL A 76 -4.48 -11.51 1.03
C VAL A 76 -3.26 -12.39 0.89
N THR A 77 -2.59 -12.29 -0.25
CA THR A 77 -1.34 -13.00 -0.52
C THR A 77 -0.23 -11.98 -0.72
N VAL A 78 0.92 -12.17 -0.07
CA VAL A 78 2.11 -11.33 -0.29
C VAL A 78 3.16 -12.09 -1.10
N ALA A 79 3.64 -11.49 -2.18
CA ALA A 79 4.80 -11.97 -2.92
C ALA A 79 6.07 -11.25 -2.42
N GLN A 80 7.07 -12.01 -1.99
CA GLN A 80 8.23 -11.47 -1.29
C GLN A 80 9.47 -12.38 -1.35
N PHE A 81 10.63 -11.79 -1.09
CA PHE A 81 11.86 -12.51 -0.79
C PHE A 81 12.04 -12.59 0.73
N LEU A 82 12.34 -13.78 1.24
CA LEU A 82 12.69 -14.00 2.65
C LEU A 82 14.00 -14.77 2.75
N GLY A 83 14.72 -14.64 3.85
CA GLY A 83 15.97 -15.38 4.03
C GLY A 83 16.47 -15.36 5.46
N GLY A 84 17.15 -16.44 5.83
CA GLY A 84 17.64 -16.69 7.19
C GLY A 84 16.51 -16.74 8.23
N TYR A 85 16.92 -16.73 9.50
CA TYR A 85 16.00 -16.78 10.64
C TYR A 85 15.05 -15.58 10.68
N THR A 86 15.53 -14.38 10.30
CA THR A 86 14.69 -13.18 10.19
C THR A 86 13.53 -13.39 9.22
N GLY A 87 13.80 -14.00 8.07
CA GLY A 87 12.78 -14.29 7.06
C GLY A 87 11.73 -15.29 7.57
N GLU A 88 12.16 -16.35 8.25
CA GLU A 88 11.25 -17.33 8.87
C GLU A 88 10.33 -16.68 9.90
N GLN A 89 10.86 -15.80 10.77
CA GLN A 89 10.06 -15.06 11.74
C GLN A 89 9.01 -14.17 11.08
N ILE A 90 9.38 -13.44 10.01
CA ILE A 90 8.44 -12.62 9.24
C ILE A 90 7.30 -13.48 8.69
N ARG A 91 7.64 -14.62 8.08
CA ARG A 91 6.64 -15.54 7.52
C ARG A 91 5.67 -16.04 8.59
N GLN A 92 6.18 -16.44 9.76
CA GLN A 92 5.35 -16.88 10.88
C GLN A 92 4.40 -15.78 11.36
N LEU A 93 4.89 -14.55 11.54
CA LEU A 93 4.07 -13.41 11.96
C LEU A 93 2.97 -13.07 10.94
N GLN A 94 3.26 -13.16 9.65
CA GLN A 94 2.28 -12.95 8.57
C GLN A 94 1.22 -14.07 8.55
N MET A 95 1.63 -15.33 8.66
CA MET A 95 0.70 -16.47 8.72
C MET A 95 -0.25 -16.39 9.92
N GLN A 96 0.25 -15.96 11.09
CA GLN A 96 -0.58 -15.73 12.28
C GLN A 96 -1.64 -14.65 12.07
N GLN A 97 -1.41 -13.72 11.13
CA GLN A 97 -2.35 -12.68 10.75
C GLN A 97 -3.28 -13.11 9.61
N GLY A 98 -3.19 -14.36 9.13
CA GLY A 98 -4.00 -14.85 8.01
C GLY A 98 -3.53 -14.36 6.64
N ILE A 99 -2.29 -13.89 6.52
CA ILE A 99 -1.69 -13.48 5.25
C ILE A 99 -1.02 -14.70 4.60
N GLU A 100 -1.47 -15.07 3.41
CA GLU A 100 -0.87 -16.11 2.57
C GLU A 100 0.39 -15.57 1.87
N ASP A 101 1.27 -16.46 1.38
CA ASP A 101 2.54 -16.03 0.82
C ASP A 101 2.94 -16.74 -0.48
N ILE A 102 3.53 -15.97 -1.40
CA ILE A 102 4.35 -16.45 -2.52
C ILE A 102 5.78 -16.04 -2.22
N THR A 103 6.50 -16.92 -1.53
CA THR A 103 7.86 -16.64 -1.08
C THR A 103 8.90 -17.40 -1.90
N VAL A 104 10.01 -16.73 -2.19
CA VAL A 104 11.27 -17.35 -2.61
C VAL A 104 12.32 -17.05 -1.56
N MET A 105 13.06 -18.08 -1.16
CA MET A 105 14.12 -17.95 -0.17
C MET A 105 15.39 -17.41 -0.82
N GLY A 106 16.08 -16.48 -0.16
CA GLY A 106 17.29 -15.84 -0.65
C GLY A 106 18.19 -15.34 0.48
N ALA A 107 18.82 -14.20 0.24
CA ALA A 107 19.68 -13.53 1.20
C ALA A 107 18.93 -13.17 2.51
N THR A 108 19.67 -13.03 3.60
CA THR A 108 19.08 -12.78 4.93
C THR A 108 18.21 -11.54 4.91
N THR A 109 16.96 -11.67 5.36
CA THR A 109 16.05 -10.53 5.40
C THR A 109 16.53 -9.51 6.41
N ARG A 110 16.51 -8.23 6.01
CA ARG A 110 16.93 -7.10 6.83
C ARG A 110 16.08 -6.93 8.10
N GLN A 111 16.65 -6.23 9.06
CA GLN A 111 15.96 -5.79 10.28
C GLN A 111 16.06 -4.27 10.38
N PHE A 112 15.06 -3.61 10.93
CA PHE A 112 15.12 -2.16 11.11
C PHE A 112 14.38 -1.74 12.37
N MET A 113 14.63 -0.52 12.80
CA MET A 113 14.06 -0.01 14.04
C MET A 113 13.21 1.23 13.77
N THR A 114 12.08 1.32 14.46
CA THR A 114 11.29 2.54 14.57
C THR A 114 11.37 3.01 16.00
N LEU A 115 11.87 4.23 16.19
CA LEU A 115 11.96 4.87 17.49
C LEU A 115 10.73 5.76 17.66
N VAL A 116 9.93 5.48 18.69
CA VAL A 116 8.79 6.29 19.11
C VAL A 116 9.26 7.11 20.32
N ASP A 117 9.73 8.33 20.06
CA ASP A 117 10.33 9.18 21.09
C ASP A 117 9.33 10.18 21.67
N TYR A 118 9.02 10.04 22.96
CA TYR A 118 8.02 10.85 23.64
C TYR A 118 8.63 12.10 24.28
N PRO A 119 8.43 13.32 23.76
CA PRO A 119 8.85 14.52 24.49
C PRO A 119 8.15 14.61 25.85
N ARG A 120 8.70 15.41 26.78
CA ARG A 120 8.09 15.61 28.12
C ARG A 120 6.63 16.10 28.05
N THR A 121 6.29 16.79 26.98
CA THR A 121 4.93 17.27 26.66
C THR A 121 4.70 17.17 25.16
N GLY A 122 3.54 16.67 24.73
CA GLY A 122 3.15 16.61 23.31
C GLY A 122 3.16 15.20 22.73
N LEU A 123 2.94 15.13 21.42
CA LEU A 123 2.94 13.88 20.63
C LEU A 123 4.37 13.37 20.39
N PRO A 124 4.55 12.05 20.17
CA PRO A 124 5.87 11.49 19.93
C PRO A 124 6.45 11.93 18.58
N THR A 125 7.78 11.95 18.50
CA THR A 125 8.52 12.05 17.23
C THR A 125 8.94 10.65 16.79
N ILE A 126 8.78 10.37 15.50
CA ILE A 126 9.07 9.05 14.93
C ILE A 126 10.30 9.11 14.04
N SER A 127 11.25 8.20 14.28
CA SER A 127 12.46 8.03 13.46
C SER A 127 12.64 6.58 13.05
N GLU A 128 13.04 6.33 11.79
CA GLU A 128 13.41 4.98 11.33
C GLU A 128 14.92 4.83 11.14
N LEU A 129 15.47 3.77 11.71
CA LEU A 129 16.85 3.32 11.47
C LEU A 129 16.80 2.11 10.56
N ILE A 130 17.06 2.34 9.27
CA ILE A 130 16.93 1.34 8.21
C ILE A 130 18.28 0.70 7.91
N THR A 131 18.36 -0.63 7.99
CA THR A 131 19.53 -1.38 7.49
C THR A 131 19.36 -1.69 6.00
N PRO A 132 20.49 -1.79 5.25
CA PRO A 132 20.45 -2.15 3.84
C PRO A 132 19.97 -3.60 3.65
N SER A 133 19.26 -3.84 2.55
CA SER A 133 18.96 -5.19 2.10
C SER A 133 20.13 -5.75 1.28
N GLU A 134 20.44 -7.02 1.47
CA GLU A 134 21.35 -7.74 0.58
C GLU A 134 20.75 -7.85 -0.83
N PRO A 135 21.57 -7.82 -1.90
CA PRO A 135 21.09 -8.02 -3.26
C PRO A 135 20.44 -9.40 -3.45
N VAL A 136 19.34 -9.42 -4.20
CA VAL A 136 18.66 -10.64 -4.63
C VAL A 136 19.44 -11.27 -5.79
N SER A 137 19.64 -12.59 -5.75
CA SER A 137 20.29 -13.32 -6.85
C SER A 137 19.37 -13.40 -8.07
N SER A 138 19.94 -13.47 -9.28
CA SER A 138 19.15 -13.61 -10.51
C SER A 138 18.24 -14.84 -10.49
N ALA A 139 18.74 -15.98 -9.98
CA ALA A 139 17.95 -17.20 -9.86
C ALA A 139 16.72 -17.02 -8.95
N ALA A 140 16.88 -16.36 -7.79
CA ALA A 140 15.75 -16.08 -6.90
C ALA A 140 14.77 -15.08 -7.53
N ALA A 141 15.29 -14.05 -8.21
CA ALA A 141 14.48 -13.06 -8.90
C ALA A 141 13.64 -13.69 -10.01
N ASP A 142 14.24 -14.52 -10.86
CA ASP A 142 13.56 -15.22 -11.95
C ASP A 142 12.50 -16.19 -11.40
N GLU A 143 12.80 -16.92 -10.33
CA GLU A 143 11.87 -17.84 -9.68
C GLU A 143 10.64 -17.10 -9.12
N LEU A 144 10.85 -16.01 -8.36
CA LEU A 144 9.74 -15.27 -7.76
C LEU A 144 8.88 -14.61 -8.84
N LEU A 145 9.52 -14.02 -9.85
CA LEU A 145 8.84 -13.39 -10.97
C LEU A 145 7.96 -14.40 -11.72
N ALA A 146 8.47 -15.61 -11.99
CA ALA A 146 7.70 -16.67 -12.64
C ALA A 146 6.47 -17.07 -11.80
N LYS A 147 6.63 -17.24 -10.49
CA LYS A 147 5.52 -17.52 -9.57
C LYS A 147 4.47 -16.40 -9.56
N ILE A 148 4.89 -15.14 -9.51
CA ILE A 148 3.99 -13.98 -9.56
C ILE A 148 3.22 -13.95 -10.87
N VAL A 149 3.90 -14.07 -12.02
CA VAL A 149 3.26 -14.03 -13.35
C VAL A 149 2.25 -15.15 -13.52
N ALA A 150 2.54 -16.35 -13.01
CA ALA A 150 1.61 -17.47 -13.04
C ALA A 150 0.37 -17.24 -12.15
N ALA A 151 0.55 -16.63 -10.98
CA ALA A 151 -0.52 -16.46 -10.00
C ALA A 151 -1.39 -15.21 -10.25
N ALA A 152 -0.81 -14.10 -10.74
CA ALA A 152 -1.49 -12.81 -10.91
C ALA A 152 -2.85 -12.86 -11.63
N PRO A 153 -3.05 -13.67 -12.70
CA PRO A 153 -4.36 -13.82 -13.37
C PRO A 153 -5.51 -14.29 -12.48
N THR A 154 -5.21 -14.88 -11.32
CA THR A 154 -6.20 -15.45 -10.40
C THR A 154 -6.75 -14.42 -9.40
N PHE A 155 -6.08 -13.29 -9.20
CA PHE A 155 -6.46 -12.30 -8.19
C PHE A 155 -7.44 -11.25 -8.74
N LYS A 156 -8.28 -10.70 -7.86
CA LYS A 156 -9.16 -9.56 -8.18
C LYS A 156 -8.42 -8.22 -8.15
N GLY A 157 -7.34 -8.14 -7.38
CA GLY A 157 -6.53 -6.93 -7.22
C GLY A 157 -5.04 -7.23 -7.08
N ILE A 158 -4.22 -6.39 -7.71
CA ILE A 158 -2.76 -6.40 -7.62
C ILE A 158 -2.30 -5.07 -7.01
N LEU A 159 -1.54 -5.15 -5.92
CA LEU A 159 -0.90 -4.01 -5.27
C LEU A 159 0.61 -4.04 -5.56
N LEU A 160 1.10 -3.01 -6.26
CA LEU A 160 2.50 -2.81 -6.60
C LEU A 160 3.09 -1.80 -5.60
N MET A 161 3.72 -2.32 -4.54
CA MET A 161 3.97 -1.53 -3.32
C MET A 161 5.46 -1.30 -3.05
N GLY A 162 5.88 -0.04 -3.15
CA GLY A 162 7.22 0.39 -2.81
C GLY A 162 8.29 -0.02 -3.83
N THR A 163 9.53 0.31 -3.51
CA THR A 163 10.66 -0.01 -4.38
C THR A 163 11.00 -1.50 -4.31
N TRP A 164 11.40 -2.04 -5.46
CA TRP A 164 11.97 -3.37 -5.55
C TRP A 164 13.42 -3.40 -5.02
N PRO A 165 13.89 -4.53 -4.47
CA PRO A 165 15.24 -4.64 -3.90
C PRO A 165 16.33 -4.67 -4.97
N ASN A 166 17.58 -4.39 -4.56
CA ASN A 166 18.76 -4.56 -5.42
C ASN A 166 18.82 -5.98 -6.00
N GLY A 167 19.24 -6.11 -7.26
CA GLY A 167 19.22 -7.38 -7.99
C GLY A 167 17.88 -7.70 -8.69
N THR A 168 16.88 -6.82 -8.54
CA THR A 168 15.62 -6.86 -9.28
C THR A 168 15.37 -5.53 -9.99
N SER A 169 14.28 -5.44 -10.77
CA SER A 169 13.92 -4.24 -11.52
C SER A 169 12.40 -4.03 -11.55
N ARG A 170 11.98 -2.92 -12.17
CA ARG A 170 10.58 -2.62 -12.51
C ARG A 170 9.86 -3.72 -13.30
N ASP A 171 10.60 -4.68 -13.89
CA ASP A 171 10.06 -5.83 -14.60
C ASP A 171 9.06 -6.63 -13.76
N PHE A 172 9.26 -6.70 -12.44
CA PHE A 172 8.29 -7.35 -11.54
C PHE A 172 6.90 -6.72 -11.67
N TYR A 173 6.85 -5.40 -11.72
CA TYR A 173 5.60 -4.65 -11.76
C TYR A 173 4.99 -4.67 -13.14
N LEU A 174 5.81 -4.46 -14.18
CA LEU A 174 5.38 -4.56 -15.58
C LEU A 174 4.77 -5.93 -15.91
N LYS A 175 5.47 -7.02 -15.55
CA LYS A 175 5.03 -8.38 -15.90
C LYS A 175 3.85 -8.83 -15.04
N ALA A 176 3.79 -8.47 -13.76
CA ALA A 176 2.65 -8.77 -12.90
C ALA A 176 1.37 -8.04 -13.36
N ALA A 177 1.46 -6.74 -13.62
CA ALA A 177 0.34 -5.93 -14.10
C ALA A 177 -0.19 -6.47 -15.44
N LYS A 178 0.71 -6.70 -16.40
CA LYS A 178 0.36 -7.29 -17.71
C LYS A 178 -0.29 -8.66 -17.59
N ALA A 179 0.23 -9.55 -16.74
CA ALA A 179 -0.35 -10.87 -16.52
C ALA A 179 -1.77 -10.78 -15.94
N ALA A 180 -1.98 -9.91 -14.94
CA ALA A 180 -3.29 -9.68 -14.35
C ALA A 180 -4.29 -9.09 -15.38
N LYS A 181 -3.83 -8.18 -16.25
CA LYS A 181 -4.64 -7.61 -17.33
C LYS A 181 -4.92 -8.56 -18.48
N ALA A 182 -4.03 -9.49 -18.82
CA ALA A 182 -4.27 -10.47 -19.87
C ALA A 182 -5.52 -11.34 -19.59
N ALA A 183 -5.80 -11.64 -18.31
CA ALA A 183 -7.01 -12.33 -17.89
C ALA A 183 -8.30 -11.54 -18.18
N LYS A 184 -8.25 -10.20 -18.14
CA LYS A 184 -9.35 -9.27 -18.49
C LYS A 184 -9.82 -9.45 -19.93
N ALA A 185 -8.88 -9.61 -20.87
CA ALA A 185 -9.21 -9.75 -22.30
C ALA A 185 -9.87 -11.10 -22.62
N ALA A 186 -9.58 -12.15 -21.84
CA ALA A 186 -10.18 -13.47 -22.00
C ALA A 186 -11.59 -13.57 -21.40
N LYS A 187 -11.82 -13.01 -20.20
CA LYS A 187 -13.10 -13.10 -19.46
C LYS A 187 -14.16 -12.06 -19.88
N ALA A 188 -13.76 -10.92 -20.44
CA ALA A 188 -14.71 -9.91 -20.93
C ALA A 188 -15.56 -10.42 -22.11
N LYS A 189 -15.15 -11.51 -22.78
CA LYS A 189 -15.90 -12.14 -23.88
C LYS A 189 -16.97 -13.14 -23.42
N THR A 190 -16.95 -13.60 -22.17
CA THR A 190 -17.86 -14.65 -21.70
C THR A 190 -18.91 -14.11 -20.74
N ASP A 191 -18.54 -13.31 -19.73
CA ASP A 191 -19.42 -13.11 -18.56
C ASP A 191 -19.53 -11.65 -18.08
N GLY A 192 -18.97 -10.68 -18.80
CA GLY A 192 -18.96 -9.27 -18.37
C GLY A 192 -18.15 -8.98 -17.11
N ALA A 193 -17.35 -9.95 -16.64
CA ALA A 193 -16.56 -9.83 -15.41
C ALA A 193 -15.50 -8.72 -15.52
N ARG A 194 -15.43 -7.86 -14.49
CA ARG A 194 -14.37 -6.86 -14.33
C ARG A 194 -13.03 -7.61 -14.20
N GLY A 195 -12.04 -7.24 -15.01
CA GLY A 195 -10.67 -7.74 -14.85
C GLY A 195 -10.03 -7.22 -13.55
N ALA A 196 -8.86 -7.75 -13.20
CA ALA A 196 -8.16 -7.36 -11.99
C ALA A 196 -7.87 -5.85 -11.95
N TRP A 197 -8.05 -5.25 -10.78
CA TRP A 197 -7.56 -3.90 -10.46
C TRP A 197 -6.06 -3.94 -10.23
N VAL A 198 -5.34 -2.95 -10.74
CA VAL A 198 -3.90 -2.78 -10.52
C VAL A 198 -3.66 -1.40 -9.92
N LEU A 199 -3.11 -1.39 -8.70
CA LEU A 199 -2.74 -0.17 -7.98
C LEU A 199 -1.23 -0.07 -7.83
N LEU A 200 -0.68 1.10 -8.15
CA LEU A 200 0.73 1.46 -7.95
C LEU A 200 0.90 2.43 -6.78
N ASP A 201 1.83 2.15 -5.86
CA ASP A 201 2.30 3.03 -4.78
C ASP A 201 3.83 3.05 -4.78
N VAL A 202 4.39 3.80 -5.75
CA VAL A 202 5.83 3.92 -6.00
C VAL A 202 6.11 5.27 -6.65
N ALA A 203 7.04 6.04 -6.09
CA ALA A 203 7.41 7.35 -6.65
C ALA A 203 8.84 7.42 -7.20
N LYS A 204 9.69 6.43 -6.87
CA LYS A 204 11.11 6.40 -7.28
C LYS A 204 11.53 4.97 -7.62
N PRO A 205 12.52 4.79 -8.53
CA PRO A 205 13.12 5.82 -9.39
C PRO A 205 12.11 6.38 -10.41
N VAL A 206 12.21 7.67 -10.73
CA VAL A 206 11.21 8.39 -11.56
C VAL A 206 11.03 7.76 -12.94
N GLN A 207 12.13 7.42 -13.62
CA GLN A 207 12.05 6.82 -14.96
C GLN A 207 11.34 5.45 -14.92
N ASP A 208 11.58 4.67 -13.88
CA ASP A 208 10.95 3.36 -13.76
C ASP A 208 9.45 3.47 -13.49
N VAL A 209 9.02 4.46 -12.70
CA VAL A 209 7.60 4.76 -12.49
C VAL A 209 6.93 5.20 -13.79
N ILE A 210 7.60 6.06 -14.57
CA ILE A 210 7.14 6.46 -15.91
C ILE A 210 6.95 5.23 -16.80
N ASP A 211 7.95 4.35 -16.88
CA ASP A 211 7.88 3.14 -17.72
C ASP A 211 6.72 2.21 -17.30
N ILE A 212 6.45 2.08 -15.99
CA ILE A 212 5.32 1.30 -15.47
C ILE A 212 3.97 1.92 -15.88
N LEU A 213 3.84 3.25 -15.77
CA LEU A 213 2.60 3.95 -16.13
C LEU A 213 2.38 3.99 -17.64
N ASP A 214 3.44 4.18 -18.44
CA ASP A 214 3.41 4.18 -19.91
C ASP A 214 3.04 2.80 -20.48
N ALA A 215 3.29 1.71 -19.75
CA ALA A 215 2.85 0.37 -20.15
C ALA A 215 1.31 0.24 -20.19
N GLY A 216 0.57 1.10 -19.47
CA GLY A 216 -0.89 1.19 -19.56
C GLY A 216 -1.69 0.13 -18.79
N ASP A 217 -1.02 -0.71 -17.99
CA ASP A 217 -1.67 -1.79 -17.22
C ASP A 217 -2.07 -1.39 -15.78
N VAL A 218 -1.77 -0.16 -15.35
CA VAL A 218 -2.12 0.38 -14.02
C VAL A 218 -3.45 1.15 -14.08
N ASP A 219 -4.42 0.79 -13.22
CA ASP A 219 -5.71 1.52 -13.15
C ASP A 219 -5.69 2.66 -12.16
N ILE A 220 -5.01 2.46 -11.02
CA ILE A 220 -4.98 3.38 -9.88
C ILE A 220 -3.53 3.72 -9.54
N TYR A 221 -3.19 4.99 -9.52
CA TYR A 221 -1.89 5.45 -9.03
C TYR A 221 -2.12 6.23 -7.74
N LYS A 222 -1.56 5.73 -6.64
CA LYS A 222 -1.61 6.39 -5.34
C LYS A 222 -0.24 6.98 -5.07
N VAL A 223 -0.20 8.27 -4.81
CA VAL A 223 1.03 9.05 -4.70
C VAL A 223 0.80 10.24 -3.76
N ASN A 224 1.86 10.76 -3.13
CA ASN A 224 1.71 12.00 -2.36
C ASN A 224 1.86 13.26 -3.24
N ALA A 225 1.42 14.41 -2.73
CA ALA A 225 1.46 15.69 -3.46
C ALA A 225 2.87 16.07 -3.93
N MET A 226 3.90 15.83 -3.14
CA MET A 226 5.28 16.11 -3.53
C MET A 226 5.76 15.18 -4.64
N GLU A 227 5.51 13.89 -4.47
CA GLU A 227 5.94 12.87 -5.42
C GLU A 227 5.34 13.10 -6.80
N ILE A 228 4.05 13.46 -6.90
CA ILE A 228 3.39 13.69 -8.18
C ILE A 228 3.83 14.99 -8.85
N CYS A 229 3.99 16.08 -8.08
CA CYS A 229 4.52 17.33 -8.60
C CYS A 229 5.97 17.14 -9.08
N ALA A 230 6.81 16.44 -8.32
CA ALA A 230 8.17 16.12 -8.73
C ALA A 230 8.21 15.22 -9.99
N LEU A 231 7.33 14.22 -10.08
CA LEU A 231 7.23 13.33 -11.25
C LEU A 231 6.92 14.11 -12.53
N MET A 232 6.08 15.15 -12.43
CA MET A 232 5.71 16.03 -13.55
C MET A 232 6.66 17.23 -13.75
N GLY A 233 7.79 17.26 -13.04
CA GLY A 233 8.85 18.26 -13.23
C GLY A 233 8.59 19.61 -12.57
N PHE A 234 7.64 19.71 -11.63
CA PHE A 234 7.42 20.94 -10.87
C PHE A 234 8.50 21.11 -9.79
N GLU A 235 8.91 22.35 -9.55
CA GLU A 235 9.73 22.68 -8.39
C GLU A 235 8.89 22.52 -7.11
N CYS A 236 9.35 21.64 -6.23
CA CYS A 236 8.66 21.29 -5.00
C CYS A 236 9.48 21.67 -3.78
N LYS A 237 8.82 22.21 -2.75
CA LYS A 237 9.36 22.35 -1.41
C LYS A 237 8.43 21.67 -0.42
N GLU A 238 8.99 20.92 0.52
CA GLU A 238 8.24 20.20 1.55
C GLU A 238 7.27 21.13 2.28
N GLY A 239 6.00 20.71 2.37
CA GLY A 239 4.93 21.48 3.01
C GLY A 239 4.40 22.67 2.21
N GLN A 240 4.99 23.05 1.08
CA GLN A 240 4.69 24.28 0.32
C GLN A 240 4.02 24.02 -1.03
N ILE A 241 3.33 22.89 -1.19
CA ILE A 241 2.65 22.54 -2.45
C ILE A 241 1.23 23.08 -2.40
N SER A 242 0.88 23.91 -3.40
CA SER A 242 -0.46 24.51 -3.50
C SER A 242 -1.47 23.55 -4.14
N ALA A 243 -2.76 23.80 -3.91
CA ALA A 243 -3.83 23.01 -4.53
C ALA A 243 -3.82 23.14 -6.06
N GLU A 244 -3.44 24.31 -6.59
CA GLU A 244 -3.29 24.56 -8.02
C GLU A 244 -2.16 23.73 -8.62
N GLN A 245 -1.01 23.64 -7.96
CA GLN A 245 0.11 22.79 -8.40
C GLN A 245 -0.28 21.31 -8.41
N ILE A 246 -1.02 20.85 -7.38
CA ILE A 246 -1.54 19.49 -7.32
C ILE A 246 -2.47 19.23 -8.50
N ASN A 247 -3.41 20.14 -8.78
CA ASN A 247 -4.36 20.02 -9.88
C ASN A 247 -3.66 20.00 -11.25
N GLU A 248 -2.68 20.90 -11.48
CA GLU A 248 -1.92 20.91 -12.73
C GLU A 248 -1.11 19.62 -12.91
N ALA A 249 -0.43 19.14 -11.86
CA ALA A 249 0.30 17.88 -11.90
C ALA A 249 -0.63 16.67 -12.14
N ALA A 250 -1.81 16.66 -11.52
CA ALA A 250 -2.81 15.62 -11.72
C ALA A 250 -3.32 15.57 -13.16
N ASN A 251 -3.67 16.72 -13.75
CA ASN A 251 -4.12 16.82 -15.13
C ASN A 251 -3.04 16.36 -16.11
N LYS A 252 -1.79 16.86 -15.98
CA LYS A 252 -0.65 16.41 -16.81
C LYS A 252 -0.41 14.90 -16.69
N THR A 253 -0.51 14.36 -15.48
CA THR A 253 -0.32 12.92 -15.24
C THR A 253 -1.37 12.11 -15.98
N LEU A 254 -2.66 12.45 -15.80
CA LEU A 254 -3.73 11.74 -16.47
C LEU A 254 -3.59 11.89 -17.98
N GLU A 255 -3.43 13.11 -18.52
CA GLU A 255 -3.21 13.38 -19.95
C GLU A 255 -2.10 12.51 -20.56
N ARG A 256 -0.96 12.38 -19.88
CA ARG A 256 0.17 11.58 -20.33
C ARG A 256 -0.12 10.07 -20.32
N PHE A 257 -0.68 9.57 -19.22
CA PHE A 257 -0.82 8.13 -19.00
C PHE A 257 -2.25 7.67 -19.30
N GLY A 258 -2.50 7.32 -20.57
CA GLY A 258 -3.84 6.94 -21.05
C GLY A 258 -4.44 5.68 -20.40
N GLY A 259 -3.60 4.77 -19.87
CA GLY A 259 -4.07 3.58 -19.14
C GLY A 259 -4.56 3.88 -17.72
N LEU A 260 -4.16 5.02 -17.15
CA LEU A 260 -4.49 5.39 -15.78
C LEU A 260 -5.92 5.94 -15.70
N SER A 261 -6.77 5.24 -14.95
CA SER A 261 -8.18 5.62 -14.77
C SER A 261 -8.38 6.53 -13.56
N HIS A 262 -7.60 6.31 -12.50
CA HIS A 262 -7.72 6.99 -11.22
C HIS A 262 -6.35 7.40 -10.67
N LEU A 263 -6.26 8.64 -10.19
CA LEU A 263 -5.09 9.18 -9.50
C LEU A 263 -5.51 9.65 -8.10
N ALA A 264 -5.02 8.96 -7.08
CA ALA A 264 -5.32 9.28 -5.68
C ALA A 264 -4.11 9.99 -5.05
N ILE A 265 -4.29 11.27 -4.71
CA ILE A 265 -3.22 12.12 -4.18
C ILE A 265 -3.47 12.38 -2.70
N THR A 266 -2.46 12.10 -1.86
CA THR A 266 -2.51 12.35 -0.41
C THR A 266 -1.47 13.41 0.01
N ASP A 267 -1.78 14.24 1.01
CA ASP A 267 -0.83 15.24 1.54
C ASP A 267 -0.85 15.29 3.08
N GLY A 268 -0.59 14.13 3.71
CA GLY A 268 -0.55 13.99 5.16
C GLY A 268 -1.89 14.32 5.83
N ALA A 269 -1.88 15.31 6.73
CA ALA A 269 -3.07 15.77 7.46
C ALA A 269 -3.97 16.72 6.65
N LYS A 270 -3.52 17.19 5.48
CA LYS A 270 -4.33 18.04 4.59
C LYS A 270 -5.33 17.22 3.79
N SER A 271 -6.15 17.91 3.00
CA SER A 271 -7.10 17.27 2.10
C SER A 271 -6.41 16.32 1.12
N ALA A 272 -7.09 15.20 0.83
CA ALA A 272 -6.72 14.28 -0.23
C ALA A 272 -7.59 14.51 -1.47
N PHE A 273 -7.13 14.03 -2.62
CA PHE A 273 -7.83 14.22 -3.89
C PHE A 273 -7.92 12.90 -4.66
N LEU A 274 -9.04 12.66 -5.32
CA LEU A 274 -9.21 11.62 -6.33
C LEU A 274 -9.56 12.26 -7.66
N TYR A 275 -8.69 12.07 -8.64
CA TYR A 275 -8.95 12.43 -10.03
C TYR A 275 -9.33 11.18 -10.80
N SER A 276 -10.45 11.22 -11.52
CA SER A 276 -10.98 10.10 -12.28
C SER A 276 -11.33 10.51 -13.70
N ARG A 277 -11.04 9.64 -14.67
CA ARG A 277 -11.50 9.83 -16.06
C ARG A 277 -12.96 9.45 -16.18
N GLU A 278 -13.81 10.39 -16.59
CA GLU A 278 -15.24 10.18 -16.83
C GLU A 278 -15.67 10.82 -18.16
N SER A 279 -16.10 10.00 -19.13
CA SER A 279 -16.67 10.46 -20.42
C SER A 279 -15.83 11.50 -21.19
N GLY A 280 -14.50 11.40 -21.12
CA GLY A 280 -13.57 12.33 -21.78
C GLY A 280 -13.16 13.54 -20.93
N ASN A 281 -13.74 13.72 -19.74
CA ASN A 281 -13.35 14.74 -18.77
C ASN A 281 -12.62 14.12 -17.58
N ILE A 282 -11.95 14.96 -16.78
CA ILE A 282 -11.36 14.58 -15.50
C ILE A 282 -12.27 15.14 -14.40
N ARG A 283 -12.87 14.24 -13.60
CA ARG A 283 -13.61 14.61 -12.39
C ARG A 283 -12.65 14.60 -11.21
N CYS A 284 -12.71 15.64 -10.37
CA CYS A 284 -11.93 15.73 -9.14
C CYS A 284 -12.86 15.69 -7.92
N ILE A 285 -12.48 14.88 -6.94
CA ILE A 285 -13.13 14.82 -5.62
C ILE A 285 -12.08 15.17 -4.57
N ARG A 286 -12.38 16.17 -3.75
CA ARG A 286 -11.61 16.52 -2.56
C ARG A 286 -12.20 15.83 -1.33
N TYR A 287 -11.33 15.26 -0.50
CA TYR A 287 -11.64 14.67 0.80
C TYR A 287 -11.02 15.53 1.89
N ASP A 288 -11.85 16.20 2.68
CA ASP A 288 -11.42 16.97 3.83
C ASP A 288 -11.40 16.05 5.07
N LEU A 289 -10.19 15.74 5.54
CA LEU A 289 -9.95 14.80 6.64
C LEU A 289 -10.18 15.49 7.99
N PRO A 290 -10.74 14.80 8.99
CA PRO A 290 -10.82 15.34 10.35
C PRO A 290 -9.42 15.42 10.98
N GLU A 291 -9.22 16.40 11.85
CA GLU A 291 -7.99 16.47 12.66
C GLU A 291 -7.96 15.31 13.66
N VAL A 292 -6.80 14.63 13.72
CA VAL A 292 -6.55 13.52 14.65
C VAL A 292 -5.16 13.64 15.24
N GLU A 293 -4.98 13.17 16.47
CA GLU A 293 -3.67 13.01 17.09
C GLU A 293 -2.83 12.00 16.29
N CYS A 294 -1.67 12.43 15.83
CA CYS A 294 -0.74 11.58 15.09
C CYS A 294 0.34 11.03 16.04
N PHE A 295 0.17 9.79 16.48
CA PHE A 295 1.17 9.07 17.27
C PHE A 295 2.24 8.44 16.39
N ASN A 296 1.86 7.91 15.21
CA ASN A 296 2.85 7.37 14.28
C ASN A 296 2.33 7.46 12.83
N PRO A 297 2.96 8.24 11.94
CA PRO A 297 2.51 8.35 10.55
C PRO A 297 2.98 7.20 9.64
N ILE A 298 3.95 6.38 10.08
CA ILE A 298 4.60 5.38 9.22
C ILE A 298 3.58 4.36 8.68
N GLY A 299 3.57 4.15 7.38
CA GLY A 299 2.68 3.18 6.75
C GLY A 299 1.21 3.61 6.69
N ALA A 300 0.87 4.87 6.98
CA ALA A 300 -0.49 5.39 6.75
C ALA A 300 -0.86 5.36 5.26
N GLY A 301 0.09 5.73 4.39
CA GLY A 301 -0.07 5.59 2.93
C GLY A 301 -0.30 4.14 2.49
N ASP A 302 0.51 3.22 3.00
CA ASP A 302 0.39 1.79 2.70
C ASP A 302 -0.95 1.22 3.21
N THR A 303 -1.41 1.71 4.37
CA THR A 303 -2.72 1.35 4.94
C THR A 303 -3.85 1.80 4.03
N MET A 304 -3.78 3.03 3.52
CA MET A 304 -4.74 3.55 2.54
C MET A 304 -4.80 2.66 1.30
N ALA A 305 -3.64 2.29 0.73
CA ALA A 305 -3.55 1.43 -0.45
C ALA A 305 -4.16 0.03 -0.21
N GLY A 306 -3.81 -0.59 0.93
CA GLY A 306 -4.31 -1.91 1.31
C GLY A 306 -5.82 -1.94 1.51
N VAL A 307 -6.36 -0.99 2.28
CA VAL A 307 -7.81 -0.90 2.53
C VAL A 307 -8.60 -0.52 1.29
N LEU A 308 -8.10 0.42 0.47
CA LEU A 308 -8.70 0.77 -0.82
C LEU A 308 -8.87 -0.49 -1.66
N MET A 309 -7.79 -1.25 -1.88
CA MET A 309 -7.85 -2.44 -2.74
C MET A 309 -8.73 -3.54 -2.14
N ALA A 310 -8.63 -3.79 -0.84
CA ALA A 310 -9.45 -4.79 -0.16
C ALA A 310 -10.95 -4.46 -0.24
N SER A 311 -11.31 -3.19 -0.06
CA SER A 311 -12.71 -2.75 -0.13
C SER A 311 -13.31 -2.91 -1.53
N LEU A 312 -12.53 -2.66 -2.60
CA LEU A 312 -12.94 -2.94 -3.98
C LEU A 312 -13.06 -4.44 -4.25
N CYS A 313 -12.06 -5.24 -3.85
CA CYS A 313 -12.03 -6.67 -4.20
C CYS A 313 -13.06 -7.52 -3.41
N SER A 314 -13.50 -7.00 -2.27
CA SER A 314 -14.58 -7.60 -1.46
C SER A 314 -15.98 -7.12 -1.87
N ASP A 315 -16.08 -6.22 -2.86
CA ASP A 315 -17.33 -5.61 -3.31
C ASP A 315 -18.06 -4.81 -2.20
N ILE A 316 -17.30 -4.29 -1.22
CA ILE A 316 -17.81 -3.44 -0.13
C ILE A 316 -17.89 -1.99 -0.58
N ALA A 317 -16.85 -1.52 -1.27
CA ALA A 317 -16.87 -0.23 -1.93
C ALA A 317 -17.54 -0.39 -3.30
N LYS A 318 -18.56 0.41 -3.57
CA LYS A 318 -19.28 0.38 -4.85
C LYS A 318 -18.44 0.86 -6.03
N ASP A 319 -17.49 1.75 -5.76
CA ASP A 319 -16.62 2.41 -6.72
C ASP A 319 -15.29 2.84 -6.07
N VAL A 320 -14.39 3.41 -6.89
CA VAL A 320 -13.07 3.87 -6.43
C VAL A 320 -13.17 5.08 -5.50
N GLU A 321 -14.20 5.91 -5.64
CA GLU A 321 -14.47 7.03 -4.73
C GLU A 321 -14.72 6.53 -3.30
N GLU A 322 -15.61 5.56 -3.14
CA GLU A 322 -15.88 4.95 -1.83
C GLU A 322 -14.68 4.15 -1.30
N ALA A 323 -13.91 3.49 -2.17
CA ALA A 323 -12.70 2.76 -1.78
C ALA A 323 -11.61 3.70 -1.26
N VAL A 324 -11.40 4.85 -1.91
CA VAL A 324 -10.50 5.90 -1.42
C VAL A 324 -10.99 6.42 -0.06
N HIS A 325 -12.30 6.60 0.11
CA HIS A 325 -12.89 7.03 1.37
C HIS A 325 -12.55 6.05 2.51
N PHE A 326 -12.74 4.74 2.31
CA PHE A 326 -12.33 3.71 3.28
C PHE A 326 -10.82 3.75 3.55
N GLY A 327 -10.00 3.86 2.49
CA GLY A 327 -8.55 3.93 2.61
C GLY A 327 -8.07 5.13 3.43
N LEU A 328 -8.64 6.31 3.21
CA LEU A 328 -8.32 7.53 3.96
C LEU A 328 -8.73 7.40 5.43
N ALA A 329 -9.93 6.87 5.70
CA ALA A 329 -10.38 6.63 7.06
C ALA A 329 -9.46 5.65 7.82
N ALA A 330 -9.04 4.57 7.16
CA ALA A 330 -8.11 3.61 7.73
C ALA A 330 -6.72 4.21 7.98
N ALA A 331 -6.22 5.04 7.06
CA ALA A 331 -4.95 5.73 7.24
C ALA A 331 -4.98 6.71 8.42
N SER A 332 -6.04 7.49 8.56
CA SER A 332 -6.24 8.39 9.70
C SER A 332 -6.45 7.63 11.01
N ALA A 333 -7.07 6.45 10.99
CA ALA A 333 -7.12 5.57 12.15
C ALA A 333 -5.74 5.00 12.50
N LYS A 334 -4.95 4.61 11.49
CA LYS A 334 -3.58 4.09 11.68
C LYS A 334 -2.68 5.08 12.39
N VAL A 335 -2.78 6.37 12.07
CA VAL A 335 -1.89 7.37 12.70
C VAL A 335 -2.15 7.54 14.19
N LYS A 336 -3.32 7.12 14.68
CA LYS A 336 -3.63 7.11 16.11
C LYS A 336 -2.98 5.94 16.87
N CYS A 337 -2.33 5.00 16.19
CA CYS A 337 -1.65 3.85 16.80
C CYS A 337 -0.12 4.03 16.74
N GLU A 338 0.58 3.77 17.86
CA GLU A 338 2.06 3.80 17.91
C GLU A 338 2.73 2.64 17.15
N GLY A 339 1.99 1.56 16.95
CA GLY A 339 2.51 0.29 16.43
C GLY A 339 2.89 0.30 14.95
N GLU A 340 3.09 -0.91 14.42
CA GLU A 340 3.51 -1.13 13.04
C GLU A 340 2.49 -0.60 12.02
N GLY A 341 2.94 -0.36 10.79
CA GLY A 341 2.07 0.03 9.68
C GLY A 341 0.97 -1.02 9.41
N GLY A 342 -0.17 -0.58 8.88
CA GLY A 342 -1.28 -1.46 8.52
C GLY A 342 -2.13 -1.98 9.67
N LYS A 343 -1.88 -1.54 10.92
CA LYS A 343 -2.75 -1.79 12.07
C LYS A 343 -3.52 -0.54 12.46
N PHE A 344 -4.82 -0.69 12.70
CA PHE A 344 -5.71 0.39 13.08
C PHE A 344 -6.92 -0.18 13.83
N GLU A 345 -7.58 0.67 14.62
CA GLU A 345 -8.83 0.32 15.29
C GLU A 345 -10.02 0.54 14.35
N THR A 346 -10.85 -0.48 14.18
CA THR A 346 -11.96 -0.47 13.22
C THR A 346 -13.08 0.48 13.65
N ALA A 347 -13.31 0.63 14.96
CA ALA A 347 -14.26 1.62 15.49
C ALA A 347 -13.84 3.06 15.15
N ILE A 348 -12.53 3.35 15.24
CA ILE A 348 -11.97 4.65 14.85
C ILE A 348 -12.09 4.84 13.33
N LEU A 349 -11.81 3.82 12.52
CA LEU A 349 -12.02 3.87 11.07
C LEU A 349 -13.46 4.27 10.73
N VAL A 350 -14.46 3.62 11.33
CA VAL A 350 -15.88 3.93 11.07
C VAL A 350 -16.19 5.38 11.44
N SER A 351 -15.80 5.81 12.65
CA SER A 351 -16.02 7.19 13.11
C SER A 351 -15.34 8.24 12.22
N ILE A 352 -14.13 7.96 11.74
CA ILE A 352 -13.41 8.90 10.86
C ILE A 352 -14.06 8.93 9.48
N LYS A 353 -14.47 7.79 8.94
CA LYS A 353 -15.15 7.72 7.64
C LYS A 353 -16.40 8.59 7.64
N ASP A 354 -17.21 8.54 8.69
CA ASP A 354 -18.42 9.38 8.79
C ASP A 354 -18.10 10.88 8.94
N ALA A 355 -16.89 11.22 9.39
CA ALA A 355 -16.44 12.59 9.59
C ALA A 355 -15.72 13.20 8.36
N ILE A 356 -15.28 12.40 7.40
CA ILE A 356 -14.63 12.89 6.17
C ILE A 356 -15.70 13.56 5.29
N LYS A 357 -15.42 14.80 4.89
CA LYS A 357 -16.30 15.55 3.98
C LYS A 357 -15.78 15.44 2.55
N THR A 358 -16.68 15.17 1.60
CA THR A 358 -16.34 15.10 0.18
C THR A 358 -16.90 16.29 -0.58
N THR A 359 -16.10 16.85 -1.49
CA THR A 359 -16.50 17.94 -2.40
C THR A 359 -16.10 17.58 -3.83
N VAL A 360 -17.04 17.66 -4.78
CA VAL A 360 -16.72 17.56 -6.21
C VAL A 360 -16.24 18.93 -6.69
N LEU A 361 -15.07 18.98 -7.33
CA LEU A 361 -14.41 20.20 -7.80
C LEU A 361 -14.59 20.42 -9.30
#